data_AF-A0A1I1VI32-F1
#
_entry.id   AF-A0A1I1VI32-F1
#
_cell.length_a   1.000
_cell.length_b   1.000
_cell.length_c   1.000
_cell.angle_alpha   90.00
_cell.angle_beta   90.00
_cell.angle_gamma   90.00
#
_symmetry.space_group_name_H-M   'P 1'
#
loop_
_entity.id
_entity.type
_entity.pdbx_description
1 polymer ?
#
loop_
_entity_poly.entity_id
_entity_poly.type
_entity_poly.pdbx_seq_one_letter_code
_entity_poly.pdbx_strand_id
1 'polypeptide(L)'
;MLARMLRPALALAAVLAASACSATPPAGALEVQTGSRSESLAAARLAELPQIEVAVGDKRYAGPRLREALLAAGVASGVDVEVIAADGYKQTVSAATVGRDDVIVALGLPPDEGPLRLIVPGSPGLSIRQVIAARAVPAAVP
;
A
#
# COMPACT_ATOMS: atom_id res chain seq x y z
N MET A 1 7.74 16.87 69.63
CA MET A 1 7.70 15.49 69.09
C MET A 1 6.27 15.23 68.62
N LEU A 2 5.95 14.75 67.42
CA LEU A 2 6.73 14.31 66.28
C LEU A 2 5.77 14.26 65.06
N ALA A 3 6.25 14.71 63.90
CA ALA A 3 6.03 14.17 62.55
C ALA A 3 4.61 13.97 61.96
N ARG A 4 4.11 15.02 61.29
CA ARG A 4 3.96 15.15 59.82
C ARG A 4 4.09 13.82 59.03
N MET A 5 3.00 13.32 58.44
CA MET A 5 3.06 12.37 57.33
C MET A 5 2.27 12.89 56.13
N LEU A 6 3.06 13.28 55.12
CA LEU A 6 2.72 13.69 53.77
C LEU A 6 2.01 12.56 53.02
N ARG A 7 0.88 12.87 52.37
CA ARG A 7 0.31 12.02 51.32
C ARG A 7 1.07 12.30 50.01
N PRO A 8 1.62 11.30 49.31
CA PRO A 8 2.20 11.54 48.00
C PRO A 8 1.06 11.60 46.97
N ALA A 9 0.95 12.74 46.29
CA ALA A 9 0.12 12.90 45.11
C ALA A 9 0.79 12.14 43.95
N LEU A 10 0.14 11.08 43.49
CA LEU A 10 0.54 10.33 42.30
C LEU A 10 0.08 11.12 41.06
N ALA A 11 0.96 11.97 40.53
CA ALA A 11 0.74 12.62 39.23
C ALA A 11 1.38 11.76 38.13
N LEU A 12 0.56 10.95 37.48
CA LEU A 12 0.94 10.14 36.32
C LEU A 12 0.99 11.05 35.08
N ALA A 13 2.18 11.51 34.72
CA ALA A 13 2.42 12.24 33.48
C ALA A 13 2.53 11.24 32.31
N ALA A 14 1.48 11.15 31.49
CA ALA A 14 1.51 10.44 30.22
C ALA A 14 2.24 11.30 29.17
N VAL A 15 3.48 10.94 28.85
CA VAL A 15 4.23 11.52 27.73
C VAL A 15 3.72 10.90 26.43
N LEU A 16 3.12 11.73 25.57
CA LEU A 16 2.79 11.36 24.18
C LEU A 16 4.07 11.11 23.39
N ALA A 17 4.29 9.87 22.96
CA ALA A 17 5.29 9.52 21.96
C ALA A 17 4.69 9.65 20.55
N ALA A 18 4.87 10.79 19.90
CA ALA A 18 4.69 10.91 18.46
C ALA A 18 5.94 10.35 17.75
N SER A 19 6.02 9.03 17.62
CA SER A 19 7.01 8.39 16.75
C SER A 19 6.51 8.43 15.31
N ALA A 20 6.98 9.41 14.54
CA ALA A 20 7.01 9.32 13.09
C ALA A 20 8.08 8.28 12.71
N CYS A 21 7.81 7.00 12.99
CA CYS A 21 8.61 5.91 12.47
C CYS A 21 8.34 5.83 10.97
N SER A 22 9.37 6.06 10.16
CA SER A 22 9.50 5.47 8.82
C SER A 22 9.57 3.95 8.98
N ALA A 23 8.44 3.34 9.35
CA ALA A 23 8.34 1.90 9.47
C ALA A 23 8.44 1.36 8.06
N THR A 24 9.47 0.55 7.80
CA THR A 24 9.47 -0.34 6.65
C THR A 24 8.14 -1.09 6.66
N PRO A 25 7.32 -1.01 5.60
CA PRO A 25 6.08 -1.76 5.53
C PRO A 25 6.32 -3.22 5.92
N PRO A 26 5.44 -3.83 6.73
CA PRO A 26 5.51 -5.27 6.94
C PRO A 26 5.44 -5.97 5.58
N ALA A 27 6.18 -7.08 5.43
CA ALA A 27 6.20 -7.83 4.17
C ALA A 27 4.76 -8.14 3.72
N GLY A 28 4.43 -7.80 2.47
CA GLY A 28 3.08 -7.95 1.94
C GLY A 28 2.12 -6.79 2.23
N ALA A 29 2.59 -5.67 2.75
CA ALA A 29 1.83 -4.43 2.77
C ALA A 29 2.16 -3.55 1.56
N LEU A 30 1.15 -2.85 1.07
CA LEU A 30 1.27 -1.80 0.07
C LEU A 30 1.23 -0.44 0.77
N GLU A 31 2.34 0.30 0.74
CA GLU A 31 2.36 1.69 1.20
C GLU A 31 1.79 2.61 0.13
N VAL A 32 0.65 3.24 0.42
CA VAL A 32 -0.01 4.16 -0.50
C VAL A 32 0.24 5.59 -0.05
N GLN A 33 0.85 6.39 -0.92
CA GLN A 33 1.19 7.78 -0.63
C GLN A 33 0.32 8.75 -1.43
N THR A 34 -0.24 9.74 -0.74
CA THR A 34 -1.04 10.82 -1.33
C THR A 34 -0.60 12.16 -0.74
N GLY A 35 0.20 12.91 -1.50
CA GLY A 35 0.81 14.15 -0.99
C GLY A 35 1.70 13.87 0.22
N SER A 36 1.36 14.45 1.38
CA SER A 36 2.06 14.23 2.65
C SER A 36 1.53 13.05 3.48
N ARG A 37 0.46 12.38 3.02
CA ARG A 37 -0.15 11.24 3.72
C ARG A 37 0.44 9.92 3.21
N SER A 38 0.64 8.97 4.13
CA SER A 38 0.99 7.58 3.83
C SER A 38 0.02 6.68 4.57
N GLU A 39 -0.54 5.69 3.87
CA GLU A 39 -1.45 4.68 4.42
C GLU A 39 -0.89 3.29 4.08
N SER A 40 -0.78 2.44 5.10
CA SER A 40 -0.28 1.07 4.93
C SER A 40 -1.43 0.09 4.75
N LEU A 41 -1.58 -0.47 3.54
CA LEU A 41 -2.55 -1.53 3.28
C LEU A 41 -1.90 -2.91 3.43
N ALA A 42 -2.05 -3.51 4.61
CA ALA A 42 -1.57 -4.86 4.87
C ALA A 42 -2.25 -5.92 3.99
N ALA A 43 -1.58 -7.05 3.75
CA ALA A 43 -2.11 -8.17 2.97
C ALA A 43 -3.51 -8.63 3.41
N ALA A 44 -3.76 -8.68 4.72
CA ALA A 44 -5.07 -9.05 5.26
C ALA A 44 -6.16 -8.07 4.80
N ARG A 45 -5.89 -6.77 4.82
CA ARG A 45 -6.81 -5.74 4.36
C ARG A 45 -7.03 -5.81 2.84
N LEU A 46 -5.96 -6.05 2.08
CA LEU A 46 -6.06 -6.24 0.62
C LEU A 46 -6.88 -7.49 0.26
N ALA A 47 -6.84 -8.55 1.08
CA ALA A 47 -7.61 -9.76 0.89
C ALA A 47 -9.12 -9.60 1.21
N GLU A 48 -9.48 -8.62 2.04
CA GLU A 48 -10.89 -8.28 2.34
C GLU A 48 -11.58 -7.50 1.20
N LEU A 49 -10.80 -6.89 0.30
CA LEU A 49 -11.34 -6.19 -0.85
C LEU A 49 -11.90 -7.20 -1.89
N PRO A 50 -12.80 -6.77 -2.80
CA PRO A 50 -13.30 -7.65 -3.85
C PRO A 50 -12.18 -8.26 -4.70
N GLN A 51 -12.01 -9.58 -4.61
CA GLN A 51 -10.99 -10.32 -5.34
C GLN A 51 -11.47 -10.64 -6.75
N ILE A 52 -10.56 -10.57 -7.72
CA ILE A 52 -10.77 -11.11 -9.07
C ILE A 52 -9.59 -11.98 -9.47
N GLU A 53 -9.80 -12.81 -10.48
CA GLU A 53 -8.74 -13.59 -11.12
C GLU A 53 -8.45 -13.02 -12.52
N VAL A 54 -7.17 -12.94 -12.84
CA VAL A 54 -6.67 -12.45 -14.13
C VAL A 54 -5.64 -13.45 -14.67
N ALA A 55 -5.82 -13.86 -15.92
CA ALA A 55 -4.90 -14.73 -16.63
C ALA A 55 -3.88 -13.92 -17.44
N VAL A 56 -2.59 -14.28 -17.34
CA VAL A 56 -1.51 -13.71 -18.14
C VAL A 56 -0.63 -14.85 -18.65
N GLY A 57 -0.75 -15.17 -19.94
CA GLY A 57 -0.19 -16.40 -20.49
C GLY A 57 -0.79 -17.62 -19.79
N ASP A 58 0.07 -18.55 -19.36
CA ASP A 58 -0.34 -19.77 -18.64
C ASP A 58 -0.49 -19.57 -17.12
N LYS A 59 -0.27 -18.35 -16.62
CA LYS A 59 -0.36 -18.03 -15.18
C LYS A 59 -1.69 -17.35 -14.85
N ARG A 60 -2.19 -17.65 -13.66
CA ARG A 60 -3.36 -16.99 -13.06
C ARG A 60 -2.95 -16.25 -11.81
N TYR A 61 -3.44 -15.04 -11.70
CA TYR A 61 -3.17 -14.14 -10.59
C TYR A 61 -4.49 -13.76 -9.92
N ALA A 62 -4.52 -13.80 -8.59
CA ALA A 62 -5.66 -13.39 -7.80
C ALA A 62 -5.29 -12.20 -6.91
N GLY A 63 -6.19 -11.24 -6.83
CA GLY A 63 -5.98 -10.03 -6.03
C GLY A 63 -7.12 -9.02 -6.19
N PRO A 64 -7.17 -7.99 -5.33
CA PRO A 64 -8.06 -6.87 -5.57
C PRO A 64 -7.64 -6.07 -6.79
N ARG A 65 -8.63 -5.41 -7.40
CA ARG A 65 -8.37 -4.42 -8.45
C ARG A 65 -7.54 -3.27 -7.88
N LEU A 66 -6.57 -2.79 -8.65
CA LEU A 66 -5.66 -1.71 -8.23
C LEU A 66 -6.44 -0.47 -7.78
N ARG A 67 -7.47 -0.08 -8.53
CA ARG A 67 -8.32 1.06 -8.16
C ARG A 67 -9.00 0.89 -6.79
N GLU A 68 -9.42 -0.32 -6.41
CA GLU A 68 -10.14 -0.56 -5.16
C GLU A 68 -9.17 -0.50 -3.99
N ALA A 69 -7.95 -1.03 -4.17
CA ALA A 69 -6.87 -0.86 -3.20
C ALA A 69 -6.53 0.62 -2.99
N LEU A 70 -6.39 1.39 -4.07
CA LEU A 70 -6.10 2.83 -3.99
C LEU A 70 -7.24 3.61 -3.32
N LEU A 71 -8.50 3.34 -3.68
CA LEU A 71 -9.67 3.94 -3.05
C LEU A 71 -9.76 3.60 -1.56
N ALA A 72 -9.44 2.35 -1.18
CA ALA A 72 -9.39 1.94 0.22
C ALA A 72 -8.32 2.68 1.04
N ALA A 73 -7.26 3.16 0.39
CA ALA A 73 -6.24 4.04 0.98
C ALA A 73 -6.55 5.54 0.86
N GLY A 74 -7.73 5.91 0.34
CA GLY A 74 -8.16 7.30 0.21
C GLY A 74 -7.54 8.06 -0.98
N VAL A 75 -6.99 7.35 -1.96
CA VAL A 75 -6.53 7.94 -3.23
C VAL A 75 -7.75 8.23 -4.11
N ALA A 76 -7.81 9.44 -4.68
CA ALA A 76 -8.88 9.80 -5.62
C ALA A 76 -8.80 9.00 -6.93
N SER A 77 -9.94 8.73 -7.56
CA SER A 77 -9.98 8.16 -8.90
C SER A 77 -9.38 9.11 -9.94
N GLY A 78 -8.88 8.56 -11.06
CA GLY A 78 -8.43 9.37 -12.20
C GLY A 78 -7.05 10.00 -12.03
N VAL A 79 -6.25 9.51 -11.08
CA VAL A 79 -4.85 9.92 -10.90
C VAL A 79 -3.89 8.90 -11.51
N ASP A 80 -2.74 9.39 -11.95
CA ASP A 80 -1.60 8.54 -12.29
C ASP A 80 -0.97 8.01 -10.99
N VAL A 81 -0.34 6.84 -11.06
CA VAL A 81 0.24 6.18 -9.90
C VAL A 81 1.66 5.70 -10.20
N GLU A 82 2.65 6.23 -9.50
CA GLU A 82 4.01 5.68 -9.49
C GLU A 82 4.04 4.44 -8.58
N VAL A 83 4.26 3.26 -9.17
CA VAL A 83 4.39 2.00 -8.43
C VAL A 83 5.86 1.65 -8.25
N ILE A 84 6.22 1.27 -7.03
CA ILE A 84 7.60 1.10 -6.58
C ILE A 84 7.81 -0.31 -6.07
N ALA A 85 8.82 -0.99 -6.60
CA ALA A 85 9.27 -2.30 -6.16
C ALA A 85 10.34 -2.21 -5.06
N ALA A 86 10.55 -3.33 -4.36
CA ALA A 86 11.52 -3.43 -3.27
C ALA A 86 12.98 -3.19 -3.69
N ASP A 87 13.31 -3.43 -4.97
CA ASP A 87 14.64 -3.17 -5.55
C ASP A 87 14.83 -1.70 -5.98
N GLY A 88 13.83 -0.85 -5.76
CA GLY A 88 13.83 0.55 -6.17
C GLY A 88 13.37 0.79 -7.61
N TYR A 89 12.99 -0.25 -8.37
CA TYR A 89 12.39 -0.08 -9.69
C TYR A 89 11.04 0.65 -9.59
N LYS A 90 10.79 1.55 -10.53
CA LYS A 90 9.58 2.39 -10.54
C LYS A 90 9.00 2.49 -11.94
N GLN A 91 7.67 2.51 -12.00
CA GLN A 91 6.92 2.82 -13.22
C GLN A 91 5.67 3.60 -12.89
N THR A 92 5.32 4.55 -13.76
CA THR A 92 4.05 5.27 -13.69
C THR A 92 2.97 4.50 -14.45
N VAL A 93 1.90 4.18 -13.75
CA VAL A 93 0.66 3.61 -14.30
C VAL A 93 -0.31 4.76 -14.52
N SER A 94 -0.75 4.96 -15.76
CA SER A 94 -1.66 6.05 -16.08
C SER A 94 -3.04 5.88 -15.44
N ALA A 95 -3.74 6.98 -15.19
CA ALA A 95 -5.10 6.99 -14.67
C ALA A 95 -6.05 6.08 -15.47
N ALA A 96 -5.91 6.08 -16.80
CA ALA A 96 -6.67 5.21 -17.69
C ALA A 96 -6.38 3.72 -17.41
N THR A 97 -5.12 3.37 -17.14
CA THR A 97 -4.71 2.00 -16.82
C THR A 97 -5.15 1.61 -15.41
N VAL A 98 -5.01 2.50 -14.42
CA VAL A 98 -5.51 2.30 -13.05
C VAL A 98 -7.02 2.03 -13.04
N GLY A 99 -7.77 2.71 -13.90
CA GLY A 99 -9.23 2.57 -14.02
C GLY A 99 -9.70 1.26 -14.67
N ARG A 100 -8.79 0.47 -15.27
CA ARG A 100 -9.17 -0.80 -15.90
C ARG A 100 -9.66 -1.83 -14.89
N ASP A 101 -10.52 -2.71 -15.36
CA ASP A 101 -11.16 -3.76 -14.56
C ASP A 101 -10.27 -4.98 -14.32
N ASP A 102 -9.21 -5.13 -15.11
CA ASP A 102 -8.31 -6.29 -15.13
C ASP A 102 -6.92 -5.99 -14.56
N VAL A 103 -6.73 -4.80 -13.98
CA VAL A 103 -5.47 -4.42 -13.32
C VAL A 103 -5.58 -4.70 -11.83
N ILE A 104 -4.71 -5.56 -11.30
CA ILE A 104 -4.79 -6.08 -9.93
C ILE A 104 -3.49 -5.95 -9.16
N VAL A 105 -3.61 -5.90 -7.83
CA VAL A 105 -2.50 -6.15 -6.90
C VAL A 105 -2.58 -7.61 -6.46
N ALA A 106 -1.79 -8.48 -7.08
CA ALA A 106 -1.79 -9.91 -6.79
C ALA A 106 -1.17 -10.22 -5.43
N LEU A 107 -1.77 -11.19 -4.73
CA LEU A 107 -1.43 -11.68 -3.39
C LEU A 107 -1.18 -13.19 -3.42
N GLY A 108 -0.63 -13.75 -2.34
CA GLY A 108 -0.50 -15.21 -2.17
C GLY A 108 0.48 -15.86 -3.16
N LEU A 109 1.50 -15.11 -3.56
CA LEU A 109 2.43 -15.48 -4.62
C LEU A 109 3.61 -16.31 -4.09
N PRO A 110 4.29 -17.07 -4.97
CA PRO A 110 5.57 -17.70 -4.65
C PRO A 110 6.62 -16.68 -4.19
N PRO A 111 7.59 -17.07 -3.33
CA PRO A 111 8.55 -16.14 -2.72
C PRO A 111 9.35 -15.30 -3.72
N ASP A 112 9.69 -15.86 -4.89
CA ASP A 112 10.44 -15.13 -5.91
C ASP A 112 9.59 -14.04 -6.57
N GLU A 113 8.27 -14.22 -6.69
CA GLU A 113 7.36 -13.22 -7.27
C GLU A 113 7.06 -12.05 -6.31
N GLY A 114 7.30 -12.26 -5.02
CA GLY A 114 7.13 -11.27 -3.96
C GLY A 114 5.75 -11.30 -3.32
N PRO A 115 5.59 -10.78 -2.10
CA PRO A 115 4.32 -10.91 -1.39
C PRO A 115 3.20 -10.09 -2.07
N LEU A 116 3.56 -9.06 -2.83
CA LEU A 116 2.68 -8.30 -3.71
C LEU A 116 3.29 -8.16 -5.11
N ARG A 117 2.44 -8.23 -6.13
CA ARG A 117 2.82 -7.97 -7.52
C ARG A 117 1.73 -7.18 -8.23
N LEU A 118 2.12 -6.15 -8.96
CA LEU A 118 1.20 -5.48 -9.88
C LEU A 118 1.07 -6.32 -11.15
N ILE A 119 -0.16 -6.56 -11.59
CA ILE A 119 -0.47 -7.25 -12.84
C ILE A 119 -1.26 -6.30 -13.74
N VAL A 120 -0.73 -6.05 -14.94
CA VAL A 120 -1.36 -5.24 -15.98
C VAL A 120 -1.42 -6.07 -17.27
N PRO A 121 -2.56 -6.72 -17.57
CA PRO A 121 -2.70 -7.54 -18.77
C PRO A 121 -2.44 -6.74 -20.05
N GLY A 122 -1.75 -7.35 -21.01
CA GLY A 122 -1.37 -6.68 -22.26
C GLY A 122 -0.28 -5.60 -22.10
N SER A 123 0.30 -5.44 -20.91
CA SER A 123 1.37 -4.46 -20.66
C SER A 123 2.45 -5.06 -19.74
N PRO A 124 3.26 -6.01 -20.23
CA PRO A 124 4.25 -6.73 -19.41
C PRO A 124 5.26 -5.79 -18.75
N GLY A 125 5.62 -4.67 -19.40
CA GLY A 125 6.50 -3.64 -18.83
C GLY A 125 5.91 -2.84 -17.66
N LEU A 126 4.63 -3.04 -17.35
CA LEU A 126 3.94 -2.45 -16.20
C LEU A 126 3.56 -3.50 -15.14
N SER A 127 3.90 -4.78 -15.35
CA SER A 127 3.62 -5.85 -14.39
C SER A 127 4.81 -6.05 -13.44
N ILE A 128 4.80 -5.31 -12.33
CA ILE A 128 5.94 -5.11 -11.43
C ILE A 128 5.92 -6.12 -10.28
N ARG A 129 7.02 -6.83 -10.06
CA ARG A 129 7.20 -7.78 -8.93
C ARG A 129 7.60 -7.04 -7.65
N GLN A 130 7.42 -7.70 -6.50
CA GLN A 130 7.90 -7.21 -5.21
C GLN A 130 7.43 -5.77 -4.91
N VAL A 131 6.16 -5.47 -5.20
CA VAL A 131 5.61 -4.12 -5.01
C VAL A 131 5.56 -3.80 -3.52
N ILE A 132 6.06 -2.64 -3.14
CA ILE A 132 6.04 -2.17 -1.75
C ILE A 132 5.32 -0.83 -1.58
N ALA A 133 5.21 -0.04 -2.64
CA ALA A 133 4.54 1.25 -2.56
C ALA A 133 3.85 1.66 -3.87
N ALA A 134 2.82 2.48 -3.72
CA ALA A 134 2.12 3.19 -4.77
C ALA A 134 2.00 4.66 -4.38
N ARG A 135 2.40 5.59 -5.25
CA ARG A 135 2.32 7.03 -4.99
C ARG A 135 1.38 7.66 -5.99
N ALA A 136 0.32 8.30 -5.51
CA ALA A 136 -0.51 9.13 -6.35
C ALA A 136 0.32 10.31 -6.86
N VAL A 137 0.41 10.46 -8.17
CA VAL A 137 1.05 11.60 -8.82
C VAL A 137 -0.01 12.38 -9.59
N PRO A 138 0.11 13.72 -9.68
CA PRO A 138 -0.78 14.51 -10.52
C PRO A 138 -0.80 13.90 -11.93
N ALA A 139 -1.99 13.64 -12.46
CA ALA A 139 -2.12 13.15 -13.83
C ALA A 139 -1.40 14.12 -14.76
N ALA A 140 -0.57 13.60 -15.68
CA ALA A 140 0.07 14.45 -16.67
C ALA A 140 -1.03 15.19 -17.44
N VAL A 141 -1.08 16.52 -17.29
CA VAL A 141 -1.99 17.36 -18.09
C VAL A 141 -1.50 17.26 -19.54
N PRO A 142 -2.35 16.81 -20.49
CA PRO A 142 -1.96 16.69 -21.89
C PRO A 142 -1.67 18.06 -22.53
#